data_AF-A0AA43BBY9-F1
#
_entry.id   AF-A0AA43BBY9-F1
#
_cell.length_a   1.000
_cell.length_b   1.000
_cell.length_c   1.000
_cell.angle_alpha   90.00
_cell.angle_beta   90.00
_cell.angle_gamma   90.00
#
_symmetry.space_group_name_H-M   'P 1'
#
loop_
_entity.id
_entity.type
_entity.pdbx_description
1 polymer ?
#
loop_
_entity_poly.entity_id
_entity_poly.type
_entity_poly.pdbx_seq_one_letter_code
_entity_poly.pdbx_strand_id
1 'polypeptide(L)'
;MARLTPALNSKGIFKLRTPWTISESTIYECIAIRSIADFVDRGVDVVNKVYVPVGYGQAEANVDADAGAQIVTLVAPGKSPIYVPDTYILAAPSQDGVPYSHTVLSVSLGAVPDGMSLEWVKDLIATSVEQGFGVRPTVLVHVAPSTGYVSQAQHEIYETARNAAITNRTTDRTRVIELQSVVDSQKLQIANLEAIIKQLSPPPGP
;
A
#
# COMPACT_ATOMS: atom_id res chain seq x y z
N MET A 1 16.25 35.14 12.40
CA MET A 1 15.23 34.43 11.59
C MET A 1 14.95 33.09 12.24
N ALA A 2 13.72 32.57 12.14
CA ALA A 2 13.45 31.20 12.60
C ALA A 2 14.23 30.21 11.72
N ARG A 3 14.96 29.28 12.35
CA ARG A 3 15.71 28.21 11.69
C ARG A 3 14.92 26.92 11.81
N LEU A 4 14.79 26.18 10.71
CA LEU A 4 14.16 24.87 10.73
C LEU A 4 15.16 23.83 10.26
N THR A 5 15.95 23.32 11.20
CA THR A 5 16.93 22.27 10.93
C THR A 5 16.22 20.90 10.98
N PRO A 6 16.08 20.19 9.84
CA PRO A 6 15.46 18.87 9.82
C PRO A 6 16.33 17.84 10.55
N ALA A 7 15.73 16.75 11.04
CA ALA A 7 16.51 15.64 11.58
C ALA A 7 17.34 14.97 10.47
N LEU A 8 18.55 14.53 10.80
CA LEU A 8 19.34 13.69 9.90
C LEU A 8 18.56 12.43 9.53
N ASN A 9 18.66 12.01 8.26
CA ASN A 9 17.89 10.89 7.67
C ASN A 9 16.37 11.10 7.62
N SER A 10 15.87 12.31 7.87
CA SER A 10 14.45 12.62 7.63
C SER A 10 14.13 12.46 6.13
N LYS A 11 13.02 11.77 5.85
CA LYS A 11 12.52 11.48 4.50
C LYS A 11 11.13 12.05 4.33
N GLY A 12 10.91 12.77 3.23
CA GLY A 12 9.58 13.24 2.88
C GLY A 12 9.60 14.47 1.97
N ILE A 13 8.49 15.20 1.99
CA ILE A 13 8.31 16.41 1.18
C ILE A 13 8.82 17.60 1.98
N PHE A 14 9.73 18.37 1.38
CA PHE A 14 10.26 19.60 1.95
C PHE A 14 9.57 20.79 1.28
N LYS A 15 9.44 21.89 2.02
CA LYS A 15 9.02 23.18 1.48
C LYS A 15 10.11 24.21 1.73
N LEU A 16 10.58 24.84 0.66
CA LEU A 16 11.67 25.81 0.70
C LEU A 16 11.15 27.20 0.39
N ARG A 17 11.85 28.21 0.92
CA ARG A 17 11.66 29.62 0.59
C ARG A 17 12.52 29.97 -0.62
N THR A 18 11.97 30.77 -1.53
CA THR A 18 12.68 31.39 -2.65
C THR A 18 14.02 31.99 -2.18
N PRO A 19 15.13 31.82 -2.93
CA PRO A 19 15.23 31.31 -4.31
C PRO A 19 15.40 29.80 -4.45
N TRP A 20 15.49 29.04 -3.35
CA TRP A 20 15.59 27.59 -3.45
C TRP A 20 14.25 26.97 -3.84
N THR A 21 14.26 26.24 -4.95
CA THR A 21 13.07 25.55 -5.48
C THR A 21 13.32 24.06 -5.56
N ILE A 22 12.35 23.27 -5.09
CA ILE A 22 12.33 21.81 -5.22
C ILE A 22 10.96 21.36 -5.72
N SER A 23 10.90 20.12 -6.21
CA SER A 23 9.64 19.53 -6.64
C SER A 23 8.81 19.12 -5.43
N GLU A 24 7.61 19.70 -5.30
CA GLU A 24 6.70 19.43 -4.18
C GLU A 24 6.11 18.00 -4.18
N SER A 25 6.27 17.25 -5.27
CA SER A 25 5.83 15.85 -5.37
C SER A 25 6.95 14.83 -5.16
N THR A 26 8.19 15.28 -4.97
CA THR A 26 9.35 14.38 -4.83
C THR A 26 9.70 14.19 -3.35
N ILE A 27 9.95 12.94 -2.95
CA ILE A 27 10.48 12.62 -1.62
C ILE A 27 11.99 12.88 -1.63
N TYR A 28 12.44 13.74 -0.72
CA TYR A 28 13.85 14.00 -0.46
C TYR A 28 14.27 13.40 0.89
N GLU A 29 15.54 13.06 1.01
CA GLU A 29 16.21 12.61 2.22
C GLU A 29 17.26 13.64 2.65
N CYS A 30 17.25 13.99 3.93
CA CYS A 30 18.31 14.79 4.55
C CYS A 30 19.51 13.88 4.87
N ILE A 31 20.56 13.91 4.04
CA ILE A 31 21.72 13.03 4.20
C ILE A 31 22.88 13.67 4.97
N ALA A 32 22.92 15.00 5.06
CA ALA A 32 23.97 15.72 5.75
C ALA A 32 23.49 17.11 6.20
N ILE A 33 23.98 17.53 7.37
CA ILE A 33 23.76 18.85 7.93
C ILE A 33 25.14 19.34 8.37
N ARG A 34 25.57 20.48 7.84
CA ARG A 34 26.92 21.03 8.08
C ARG A 34 26.85 22.53 8.33
N SER A 35 27.65 23.04 9.24
CA SER A 35 27.79 24.49 9.41
C SER A 35 28.59 25.09 8.25
N ILE A 36 28.40 26.38 7.99
CA ILE A 36 29.21 27.12 7.00
C ILE A 36 30.70 27.06 7.39
N ALA A 37 31.03 27.12 8.69
CA ALA A 37 32.40 26.98 9.18
C ALA A 37 33.04 25.62 8.82
N ASP A 38 32.32 24.49 8.92
CA ASP A 38 32.85 23.16 8.54
C ASP A 38 33.25 23.10 7.06
N PHE A 39 32.54 23.82 6.18
CA PHE A 39 32.95 23.90 4.77
C PHE A 39 34.22 24.74 4.58
N VAL A 40 34.36 25.85 5.31
CA VAL A 40 35.57 26.69 5.27
C VAL A 40 36.79 25.90 5.74
N ASP A 41 36.67 25.15 6.84
CA ASP A 41 37.73 24.30 7.38
C ASP A 41 38.14 23.18 6.40
N ARG A 42 37.21 22.73 5.56
CA ARG A 42 37.44 21.73 4.50
C ARG A 42 37.99 22.33 3.21
N GLY A 43 38.20 23.65 3.15
CA GLY A 43 38.62 24.36 1.94
C GLY A 43 37.57 24.32 0.82
N VAL A 44 36.30 24.10 1.15
CA VAL A 44 35.20 24.07 0.19
C VAL A 44 34.52 25.43 0.14
N ASP A 45 34.43 25.99 -1.06
CA ASP A 45 33.72 27.25 -1.28
C ASP A 45 32.20 27.06 -1.19
N VAL A 46 31.64 27.43 -0.03
CA VAL A 46 30.19 27.39 0.24
C VAL A 46 29.43 28.30 -0.70
N VAL A 47 29.97 29.47 -1.02
CA VAL A 47 29.27 30.49 -1.78
C VAL A 47 29.05 29.99 -3.20
N ASN A 48 30.10 29.51 -3.84
CA ASN A 48 30.02 28.92 -5.18
C ASN A 48 29.16 27.65 -5.22
N LYS A 49 29.17 26.84 -4.16
CA LYS A 49 28.45 25.57 -4.14
C LYS A 49 26.96 25.68 -3.80
N VAL A 50 26.58 26.65 -2.96
CA VAL A 50 25.24 26.75 -2.38
C VAL A 50 24.47 27.98 -2.86
N TYR A 51 25.13 29.13 -2.97
CA TYR A 51 24.47 30.43 -3.21
C TYR A 51 24.51 30.84 -4.68
N VAL A 52 25.63 30.65 -5.37
CA VAL A 52 25.77 31.01 -6.80
C VAL A 52 24.76 30.31 -7.71
N PRO A 53 24.43 29.00 -7.53
CA PRO A 53 23.44 28.33 -8.38
C PRO A 53 22.03 28.93 -8.29
N VAL A 54 21.71 29.60 -7.17
CA VAL A 54 20.41 30.25 -6.95
C VAL A 54 20.46 31.77 -7.17
N GLY A 55 21.57 32.29 -7.72
CA GLY A 55 21.75 33.71 -8.01
C GLY A 55 22.15 34.57 -6.80
N TYR A 56 22.56 33.95 -5.69
CA TYR A 56 23.05 34.63 -4.49
C TYR A 56 24.57 34.65 -4.42
N GLY A 57 25.10 35.56 -3.59
CA GLY A 57 26.53 35.80 -3.45
C GLY A 57 27.02 35.76 -2.01
N GLN A 58 28.18 36.38 -1.80
CA GLN A 58 28.86 36.42 -0.50
C GLN A 58 28.03 37.15 0.57
N ALA A 59 27.23 38.14 0.18
CA ALA A 59 26.41 38.93 1.11
C ALA A 59 25.40 38.04 1.83
N GLU A 60 24.66 37.21 1.10
CA GLU A 60 23.66 36.30 1.67
C GLU A 60 24.34 35.20 2.50
N ALA A 61 25.48 34.68 2.02
CA ALA A 61 26.26 33.70 2.76
C ALA A 61 26.75 34.25 4.12
N ASN A 62 27.13 35.51 4.19
CA ASN A 62 27.53 36.16 5.44
C ASN A 62 26.35 36.35 6.39
N VAL A 63 25.17 36.74 5.87
CA VAL A 63 23.95 36.85 6.68
C VAL A 63 23.58 35.50 7.30
N ASP A 64 23.66 34.43 6.52
CA ASP A 64 23.41 33.08 7.01
C ASP A 64 24.52 32.60 7.97
N ALA A 65 25.77 32.97 7.75
CA ALA A 65 26.88 32.67 8.67
C ALA A 65 26.70 33.37 10.03
N ASP A 66 26.34 34.66 10.03
CA ASP A 66 26.06 35.44 11.24
C ASP A 66 24.82 34.90 11.98
N ALA A 67 23.85 34.37 11.22
CA ALA A 67 22.69 33.68 11.78
C ALA A 67 22.99 32.26 12.27
N GLY A 68 24.22 31.75 12.10
CA GLY A 68 24.61 30.39 12.45
C GLY A 68 23.83 29.32 11.69
N ALA A 69 23.50 29.61 10.43
CA ALA A 69 22.74 28.70 9.56
C ALA A 69 23.52 27.41 9.29
N GLN A 70 22.77 26.31 9.14
CA GLN A 70 23.32 25.03 8.73
C GLN A 70 22.89 24.70 7.31
N ILE A 71 23.83 24.25 6.50
CA ILE A 71 23.59 23.78 5.14
C ILE A 71 23.10 22.35 5.21
N VAL A 72 21.85 22.16 4.80
CA VAL A 72 21.17 20.88 4.67
C VAL A 72 21.39 20.35 3.26
N THR A 73 21.81 19.09 3.16
CA THR A 73 21.95 18.38 1.88
C THR A 73 20.75 17.47 1.67
N LEU A 74 19.92 17.81 0.68
CA LEU A 74 18.74 17.06 0.30
C LEU A 74 19.02 16.23 -0.95
N VAL A 75 18.72 14.93 -0.90
CA VAL A 75 18.89 14.00 -2.03
C VAL A 75 17.58 13.31 -2.35
N ALA A 76 17.28 13.16 -3.64
CA ALA A 76 16.18 12.33 -4.11
C ALA A 76 16.72 11.28 -5.10
N PRO A 77 16.10 10.10 -5.21
CA PRO A 77 16.51 9.07 -6.16
C PRO A 77 16.58 9.61 -7.60
N GLY A 78 17.74 9.48 -8.25
CA GLY A 78 17.95 9.91 -9.63
C GLY A 78 18.10 11.43 -9.84
N LYS A 79 18.18 12.23 -8.77
CA LYS A 79 18.40 13.69 -8.84
C LYS A 79 19.72 14.08 -8.20
N SER A 80 20.32 15.18 -8.68
CA SER A 80 21.50 15.77 -8.06
C SER A 80 21.20 16.28 -6.63
N PRO A 81 22.16 16.20 -5.71
CA PRO A 81 22.01 16.76 -4.37
C PRO A 81 21.75 18.27 -4.40
N ILE A 82 20.87 18.72 -3.52
CA ILE A 82 20.52 20.13 -3.37
C ILE A 82 21.02 20.59 -2.01
N TYR A 83 21.70 21.73 -2.00
CA TYR A 83 22.24 22.35 -0.78
C TYR A 83 21.38 23.56 -0.42
N VAL A 84 20.84 23.57 0.78
CA VAL A 84 19.91 24.61 1.23
C VAL A 84 20.24 25.00 2.66
N PRO A 85 20.40 26.30 2.99
CA PRO A 85 20.50 26.74 4.37
C PRO A 85 19.17 26.51 5.13
N ASP A 86 19.25 26.09 6.38
CA ASP A 86 18.08 25.84 7.24
C ASP A 86 17.24 27.09 7.56
N THR A 87 17.78 28.28 7.29
CA THR A 87 17.08 29.57 7.31
C THR A 87 16.07 29.72 6.16
N TYR A 88 16.17 28.90 5.12
CA TYR A 88 15.28 28.87 3.95
C TYR A 88 14.34 27.66 3.91
N ILE A 89 14.34 26.80 4.94
CA ILE A 89 13.40 25.68 5.03
C ILE A 89 12.12 26.17 5.73
N LEU A 90 10.99 26.14 5.02
CA LEU A 90 9.68 26.52 5.54
C LEU A 90 8.98 25.36 6.23
N ALA A 91 9.14 24.15 5.69
CA ALA A 91 8.60 22.92 6.29
C ALA A 91 9.53 21.75 5.98
N ALA A 92 9.71 20.89 6.98
CA ALA A 92 10.42 19.62 6.88
C ALA A 92 9.45 18.49 7.24
N PRO A 93 9.60 17.29 6.66
CA PRO A 93 8.79 16.14 7.03
C PRO A 93 9.04 15.79 8.50
N SER A 94 7.98 15.65 9.28
CA SER A 94 8.07 15.03 10.61
C SER A 94 8.33 13.53 10.43
N GLN A 95 9.04 12.92 11.39
CA GLN A 95 9.22 11.46 11.42
C GLN A 95 7.91 10.69 11.72
N ASP A 96 6.77 11.39 11.85
CA ASP A 96 5.46 10.83 12.17
C ASP A 96 4.71 10.29 10.94
N GLY A 97 5.32 10.35 9.75
CA GLY A 97 4.73 9.83 8.52
C GLY A 97 4.77 8.30 8.44
N VAL A 98 3.61 7.65 8.40
CA VAL A 98 3.52 6.21 8.10
C VAL A 98 3.71 6.00 6.59
N PRO A 99 4.71 5.24 6.14
CA PRO A 99 4.90 4.97 4.71
C PRO A 99 3.77 4.06 4.20
N TYR A 100 3.07 4.50 3.15
CA TYR A 100 2.09 3.69 2.43
C TYR A 100 2.70 3.19 1.12
N SER A 101 2.64 1.88 0.88
CA SER A 101 3.05 1.26 -0.38
C SER A 101 1.83 0.86 -1.20
N HIS A 102 1.86 1.15 -2.50
CA HIS A 102 0.90 0.57 -3.43
C HIS A 102 1.38 -0.84 -3.79
N THR A 103 0.74 -1.86 -3.20
CA THR A 103 1.12 -3.27 -3.36
C THR A 103 0.12 -3.99 -4.25
N VAL A 104 0.61 -4.66 -5.31
CA VAL A 104 -0.22 -5.42 -6.26
C VAL A 104 0.05 -6.91 -6.09
N LEU A 105 -1.01 -7.69 -5.86
CA LEU A 105 -0.94 -9.16 -5.79
C LEU A 105 -1.50 -9.74 -7.10
N SER A 106 -0.68 -10.50 -7.81
CA SER A 106 -1.08 -11.16 -9.07
C SER A 106 -1.23 -12.67 -8.86
N VAL A 107 -2.28 -13.27 -9.45
CA VAL A 107 -2.56 -14.71 -9.36
C VAL A 107 -2.43 -15.33 -10.74
N SER A 108 -1.59 -16.36 -10.88
CA SER A 108 -1.43 -17.12 -12.13
C SER A 108 -2.38 -18.32 -12.15
N LEU A 109 -3.24 -18.41 -13.16
CA LEU A 109 -4.23 -19.48 -13.32
C LEU A 109 -3.76 -20.64 -14.21
N GLY A 110 -2.59 -20.53 -14.86
CA GLY A 110 -2.09 -21.53 -15.81
C GLY A 110 -2.84 -21.53 -17.15
N ALA A 111 -2.86 -22.68 -17.83
CA ALA A 111 -3.53 -22.83 -19.12
C ALA A 111 -5.05 -22.94 -18.93
N VAL A 112 -5.77 -21.90 -19.34
CA VAL A 112 -7.24 -21.82 -19.33
C VAL A 112 -7.72 -21.56 -20.76
N PRO A 113 -8.85 -22.15 -21.20
CA PRO A 113 -9.38 -21.90 -22.54
C PRO A 113 -9.72 -20.42 -22.76
N ASP A 114 -9.37 -19.89 -23.94
CA ASP A 114 -9.51 -18.47 -24.29
C ASP A 114 -10.95 -17.92 -24.23
N GLY A 115 -11.97 -18.80 -24.28
CA GLY A 115 -13.38 -18.43 -24.19
C GLY A 115 -13.98 -18.42 -22.78
N MET A 116 -13.19 -18.75 -21.74
CA MET A 116 -13.72 -18.89 -20.39
C MET A 116 -13.88 -17.54 -19.67
N SER A 117 -15.09 -17.24 -19.21
CA SER A 117 -15.33 -16.05 -18.38
C SER A 117 -14.72 -16.21 -16.99
N LEU A 118 -13.88 -15.23 -16.61
CA LEU A 118 -13.25 -15.13 -15.30
C LEU A 118 -13.97 -14.16 -14.35
N GLU A 119 -15.12 -13.60 -14.76
CA GLU A 119 -15.83 -12.57 -13.97
C GLU A 119 -16.19 -13.06 -12.56
N TRP A 120 -16.68 -14.30 -12.44
CA TRP A 120 -17.00 -14.88 -11.13
C TRP A 120 -15.77 -15.07 -10.24
N VAL A 121 -14.60 -15.37 -10.84
CA VAL A 121 -13.33 -15.53 -10.12
C VAL A 121 -12.84 -14.16 -9.63
N LYS A 122 -12.97 -13.11 -10.45
CA LYS A 122 -12.62 -11.75 -10.07
C LYS A 122 -13.42 -11.28 -8.86
N ASP A 123 -14.73 -11.50 -8.87
CA ASP A 123 -15.60 -11.12 -7.77
C ASP A 123 -15.28 -11.91 -6.49
N LEU A 124 -15.03 -13.23 -6.61
CA LEU A 124 -14.65 -14.04 -5.45
C LEU A 124 -13.36 -13.53 -4.80
N ILE A 125 -12.32 -13.25 -5.61
CA ILE A 125 -11.05 -12.71 -5.11
C ILE A 125 -11.25 -11.32 -4.49
N ALA A 126 -12.03 -10.45 -5.14
CA ALA A 126 -12.31 -9.12 -4.63
C ALA A 126 -13.02 -9.18 -3.27
N THR A 127 -14.02 -10.05 -3.11
CA THR A 127 -14.72 -10.26 -1.84
C THR A 127 -13.80 -10.85 -0.76
N SER A 128 -12.94 -11.82 -1.09
CA SER A 128 -12.02 -12.39 -0.10
C SER A 128 -10.98 -11.37 0.39
N VAL A 129 -10.44 -10.54 -0.50
CA VAL A 129 -9.50 -9.47 -0.11
C VAL A 129 -10.22 -8.38 0.69
N GLU A 130 -11.45 -8.02 0.32
CA GLU A 130 -12.26 -7.06 1.07
C GLU A 130 -12.55 -7.56 2.49
N GLN A 131 -12.88 -8.84 2.67
CA GLN A 131 -13.11 -9.43 4.00
C GLN A 131 -11.82 -9.52 4.84
N GLY A 132 -10.67 -9.79 4.23
CA GLY A 132 -9.40 -9.94 4.95
C GLY A 132 -8.67 -8.61 5.24
N PHE A 133 -8.70 -7.66 4.30
CA PHE A 133 -7.94 -6.41 4.35
C PHE A 133 -8.81 -5.15 4.48
N GLY A 134 -10.15 -5.27 4.38
CA GLY A 134 -11.06 -4.13 4.48
C GLY A 134 -11.03 -3.17 3.28
N VAL A 135 -10.30 -3.52 2.22
CA VAL A 135 -10.16 -2.72 0.99
C VAL A 135 -10.54 -3.57 -0.20
N ARG A 136 -11.48 -3.08 -1.02
CA ARG A 136 -11.90 -3.77 -2.24
C ARG A 136 -10.88 -3.54 -3.36
N PRO A 137 -10.16 -4.58 -3.84
CA PRO A 137 -9.15 -4.43 -4.86
C PRO A 137 -9.77 -4.32 -6.26
N THR A 138 -9.05 -3.70 -7.19
CA THR A 138 -9.36 -3.80 -8.63
C THR A 138 -8.67 -5.02 -9.21
N VAL A 139 -9.43 -6.02 -9.66
CA VAL A 139 -8.86 -7.26 -10.24
C VAL A 139 -8.77 -7.12 -11.75
N LEU A 140 -7.54 -6.99 -12.26
CA LEU A 140 -7.24 -6.93 -13.69
C LEU A 140 -6.77 -8.30 -14.19
N VAL A 141 -7.19 -8.70 -15.40
CA VAL A 141 -6.74 -9.93 -16.05
C VAL A 141 -5.69 -9.58 -17.09
N HIS A 142 -4.52 -10.17 -16.94
CA HIS A 142 -3.46 -10.14 -17.93
C HIS A 142 -3.34 -11.53 -18.56
N VAL A 143 -3.57 -11.62 -19.87
CA VAL A 143 -3.39 -12.87 -20.62
C VAL A 143 -1.98 -12.86 -21.21
N ALA A 144 -1.16 -13.83 -20.84
CA ALA A 144 0.14 -14.03 -21.47
C ALA A 144 -0.05 -14.87 -22.76
N PRO A 145 0.52 -14.45 -23.90
CA PRO A 145 0.45 -15.24 -25.12
C PRO A 145 1.21 -16.56 -24.91
N SER A 146 0.51 -17.68 -25.00
CA SER A 146 1.14 -19.00 -25.05
C SER A 146 1.36 -19.38 -26.52
N THR A 147 2.59 -19.74 -26.89
CA THR A 147 2.97 -20.10 -28.27
C THR A 147 2.73 -21.57 -28.62
N GLY A 148 1.96 -22.30 -27.81
CA GLY A 148 1.73 -23.73 -27.95
C GLY A 148 0.28 -24.06 -28.32
N TYR A 149 0.08 -24.75 -29.44
CA TYR A 149 -1.19 -25.43 -29.72
C TYR A 149 -1.30 -26.68 -28.84
N VAL A 150 -2.33 -26.73 -28.01
CA VAL A 150 -2.68 -27.90 -27.20
C VAL A 150 -3.62 -28.80 -28.02
N SER A 151 -3.35 -30.10 -28.11
CA SER A 151 -4.24 -31.02 -28.83
C SER A 151 -5.58 -31.20 -28.11
N GLN A 152 -6.65 -31.57 -28.84
CA GLN A 152 -7.99 -31.84 -28.27
C GLN A 152 -7.95 -32.82 -27.08
N ALA A 153 -7.19 -33.90 -27.20
CA ALA A 153 -7.03 -34.89 -26.14
C ALA A 153 -6.36 -34.31 -24.89
N GLN A 154 -5.35 -33.44 -25.06
CA GLN A 154 -4.71 -32.75 -23.95
C GLN A 154 -5.64 -31.72 -23.30
N HIS A 155 -6.46 -31.01 -24.09
CA HIS A 155 -7.49 -30.12 -23.57
C HIS A 155 -8.50 -30.86 -22.69
N GLU A 156 -8.99 -32.03 -23.13
CA GLU A 156 -9.91 -32.86 -22.34
C GLU A 156 -9.28 -33.36 -21.04
N ILE A 157 -7.99 -33.71 -21.06
CA ILE A 157 -7.25 -34.10 -19.85
C ILE A 157 -7.14 -32.91 -18.89
N TYR A 158 -6.83 -31.71 -19.38
CA TYR A 158 -6.71 -30.51 -18.54
C TYR A 158 -8.05 -30.06 -17.96
N GLU A 159 -9.13 -30.07 -18.73
CA GLU A 159 -10.48 -29.77 -18.21
C GLU A 159 -10.94 -30.83 -17.21
N THR A 160 -10.64 -32.12 -17.45
CA THR A 160 -10.96 -33.20 -16.50
C THR A 160 -10.19 -33.04 -15.19
N ALA A 161 -8.88 -32.76 -15.27
CA ALA A 161 -8.03 -32.51 -14.11
C ALA A 161 -8.47 -31.25 -13.34
N ARG A 162 -8.84 -30.18 -14.04
CA ARG A 162 -9.41 -28.96 -13.45
C ARG A 162 -10.70 -29.27 -12.72
N ASN A 163 -11.65 -29.94 -13.38
CA ASN A 163 -12.94 -30.32 -12.78
C ASN A 163 -12.77 -31.24 -11.56
N ALA A 164 -11.79 -32.13 -11.57
CA ALA A 164 -11.45 -32.98 -10.43
C ALA A 164 -10.77 -32.20 -9.28
N ALA A 165 -9.98 -31.17 -9.60
CA ALA A 165 -9.33 -30.30 -8.61
C ALA A 165 -10.29 -29.27 -7.97
N ILE A 166 -11.47 -29.04 -8.55
CA ILE A 166 -12.55 -28.26 -7.93
C ILE A 166 -13.17 -29.10 -6.80
N THR A 167 -12.51 -29.13 -5.64
CA THR A 167 -13.00 -29.77 -4.41
C THR A 167 -14.07 -28.95 -3.69
N ASN A 168 -14.16 -27.65 -3.97
CA ASN A 168 -15.09 -26.71 -3.30
C ASN A 168 -16.40 -26.51 -4.10
N ARG A 169 -17.15 -27.58 -4.35
CA ARG A 169 -18.47 -27.50 -5.01
C ARG A 169 -19.55 -26.91 -4.09
N THR A 170 -19.37 -27.01 -2.78
CA THR A 170 -20.22 -26.36 -1.80
C THR A 170 -19.69 -24.95 -1.58
N THR A 171 -20.09 -24.03 -2.47
CA THR A 171 -20.00 -22.59 -2.17
C THR A 171 -20.51 -22.33 -0.75
N ASP A 172 -20.00 -21.32 -0.04
CA ASP A 172 -20.53 -20.97 1.30
C ASP A 172 -22.05 -20.85 1.29
N ARG A 173 -22.64 -20.45 0.16
CA ARG A 173 -24.08 -20.46 -0.09
C ARG A 173 -24.70 -21.86 0.00
N THR A 174 -24.14 -22.88 -0.64
CA THR A 174 -24.62 -24.28 -0.53
C THR A 174 -24.48 -24.79 0.89
N ARG A 175 -23.39 -24.44 1.57
CA ARG A 175 -23.15 -24.82 2.98
C ARG A 175 -24.14 -24.14 3.93
N VAL A 176 -24.48 -22.88 3.67
CA VAL A 176 -25.54 -22.14 4.39
C VAL A 176 -26.91 -22.76 4.14
N ILE A 177 -27.23 -23.17 2.90
CA ILE A 177 -28.50 -23.84 2.59
C ILE A 177 -28.62 -25.19 3.31
N GLU A 178 -27.54 -26.00 3.32
CA GLU A 178 -27.50 -27.26 4.07
C GLU A 178 -27.64 -27.02 5.58
N LEU A 179 -26.89 -26.06 6.13
CA LEU A 179 -26.99 -25.70 7.55
C LEU A 179 -28.39 -25.19 7.91
N GLN A 180 -29.03 -24.41 7.03
CA GLN A 180 -30.41 -23.94 7.23
C GLN A 180 -31.40 -25.11 7.23
N SER A 181 -31.26 -26.06 6.30
CA SER A 181 -32.06 -27.29 6.27
C SER A 181 -31.89 -28.11 7.56
N VAL A 182 -30.67 -28.20 8.10
CA VAL A 182 -30.40 -28.88 9.38
C VAL A 182 -31.08 -28.13 10.53
N VAL A 183 -30.94 -26.81 10.61
CA VAL A 183 -31.60 -25.98 11.64
C VAL A 183 -33.12 -26.11 11.58
N ASP A 184 -33.72 -26.13 10.40
CA ASP A 184 -35.17 -26.24 10.24
C ASP A 184 -35.69 -27.63 10.66
N SER A 185 -34.96 -28.70 10.33
CA SER A 185 -35.29 -30.05 10.81
C SER A 185 -35.17 -30.20 12.33
N GLN A 186 -34.16 -29.56 12.94
CA GLN A 186 -33.99 -29.54 14.40
C GLN A 186 -35.11 -28.77 15.09
N LYS A 187 -35.54 -27.62 14.54
CA LYS A 187 -36.70 -26.87 15.05
C LYS A 187 -37.98 -27.70 15.02
N LEU A 188 -38.22 -28.45 13.94
CA LEU A 188 -39.36 -29.37 13.82
C LEU A 188 -39.32 -30.48 14.88
N GLN A 189 -38.16 -31.07 15.11
CA GLN A 189 -37.99 -32.09 16.15
C GLN A 189 -38.24 -31.51 17.55
N ILE A 190 -37.69 -30.33 17.85
CA ILE A 190 -37.90 -29.65 19.14
C ILE A 190 -39.39 -29.35 19.34
N ALA A 191 -40.08 -28.82 18.33
CA ALA A 191 -41.52 -28.55 18.42
C ALA A 191 -42.36 -29.81 18.68
N ASN A 192 -42.00 -30.94 18.05
CA ASN A 192 -42.67 -32.22 18.29
C ASN A 192 -42.39 -32.76 19.71
N LEU A 193 -41.15 -32.65 20.19
CA LEU A 193 -40.78 -33.05 21.54
C LEU A 193 -41.49 -32.18 22.59
N GLU A 194 -41.58 -30.87 22.37
CA GLU A 194 -42.34 -29.95 23.23
C GLU A 194 -43.84 -30.28 23.25
N ALA A 195 -44.42 -30.65 22.11
CA ALA A 195 -45.82 -31.07 22.04
C ALA A 195 -46.06 -32.38 22.82
N ILE A 196 -45.16 -33.35 22.69
CA ILE A 196 -45.21 -34.62 23.43
C ILE A 196 -45.06 -34.37 24.94
N ILE A 197 -44.11 -33.52 25.35
CA ILE A 197 -43.92 -33.15 26.76
C ILE A 197 -45.17 -32.47 27.34
N LYS A 198 -45.83 -31.59 26.60
CA LYS A 198 -47.09 -30.96 27.01
C LYS A 198 -48.24 -31.95 27.14
N GLN A 199 -48.28 -33.01 26.32
CA GLN A 199 -49.28 -34.08 26.43
C GLN A 199 -49.00 -35.04 27.61
N LEU A 200 -47.73 -35.22 27.98
CA LEU A 200 -47.31 -36.05 29.12
C LEU A 200 -47.31 -35.28 30.45
N SER A 201 -47.43 -33.96 30.42
CA SER A 201 -47.60 -33.14 31.63
C SER A 201 -49.06 -33.25 32.09
N PRO A 202 -49.35 -33.80 33.29
CA PRO A 202 -50.72 -33.91 33.77
C PRO A 202 -51.33 -32.51 33.97
N PRO A 203 -52.64 -32.34 33.75
CA PRO A 203 -53.31 -31.06 33.99
C PRO A 203 -53.10 -30.65 35.46
N PRO A 204 -52.98 -29.34 35.77
CA PRO A 204 -52.91 -28.90 37.15
C PRO A 204 -54.15 -29.43 37.88
N GLY A 205 -53.91 -30.21 38.94
CA GLY A 205 -54.99 -30.80 39.74
C GLY A 205 -55.93 -29.71 40.28
N PRO A 206 -57.23 -30.02 40.42
CA PRO A 206 -58.24 -29.06 40.88
C PRO A 206 -57.97 -28.53 42.30
#